data_AF-A0A945GY08-F1
#
_entry.id   AF-A0A945GY08-F1
#
_cell.length_a   1.000
_cell.length_b   1.000
_cell.length_c   1.000
_cell.angle_alpha   90.00
_cell.angle_beta   90.00
_cell.angle_gamma   90.00
#
_symmetry.space_group_name_H-M   'P 1'
#
loop_
_entity.id
_entity.type
_entity.pdbx_description
1 polymer ?
#
loop_
_entity_poly.entity_id
_entity_poly.type
_entity_poly.pdbx_seq_one_letter_code
_entity_poly.pdbx_strand_id
1 'polypeptide(L)'
;MTYRVTPARGAGPQRCRYISEQHLQLFIEYVGSHPDCGLDVQELTRQALSFQEQQQLLAPVYRRSYDDCERARKQREFDDKRSDHLGRLVVRLIADVFVENGGRPPEEGGLSIRIVPGLLTVLQLALGTDVLQEARDKGEVIVKRLREKHGDEFEWEDYFDDTDAQGLLAKVLVELAVSFVDYDRRLAWAVDVLNTALEHETKVDNSVPHWVFETVHFRTLSLALFRPIIEVTATAEGRIAFSSAYGEDKMIAARTFFERARLV
;
A
#
# COMPACT_ATOMS: atom_id res chain seq x y z
N MET A 1 -18.38 -30.79 -25.80
CA MET A 1 -19.56 -30.12 -25.21
C MET A 1 -19.16 -28.69 -24.90
N THR A 2 -19.83 -27.69 -25.46
CA THR A 2 -19.54 -26.27 -25.22
C THR A 2 -20.32 -25.83 -23.98
N TYR A 3 -19.64 -25.66 -22.85
CA TYR A 3 -20.26 -25.23 -21.61
C TYR A 3 -20.69 -23.76 -21.74
N ARG A 4 -22.00 -23.48 -21.66
CA ARG A 4 -22.52 -22.11 -21.66
C ARG A 4 -22.55 -21.60 -20.22
N VAL A 5 -21.64 -20.68 -19.90
CA VAL A 5 -21.68 -19.94 -18.64
C VAL A 5 -22.97 -19.12 -18.63
N THR A 6 -23.89 -19.47 -17.74
CA THR A 6 -25.15 -18.74 -17.58
C THR A 6 -24.91 -17.54 -16.65
N PRO A 7 -25.39 -16.33 -16.98
CA PRO A 7 -25.16 -15.16 -16.14
C PRO A 7 -25.71 -15.38 -14.73
N ALA A 8 -24.89 -15.03 -13.72
CA ALA A 8 -25.25 -15.22 -12.33
C ALA A 8 -26.48 -14.40 -11.94
N ARG A 9 -27.54 -15.08 -11.49
CA ARG A 9 -28.80 -14.47 -11.03
C ARG A 9 -28.77 -14.14 -9.54
N GLY A 10 -29.58 -13.17 -9.14
CA GLY A 10 -29.65 -12.68 -7.76
C GLY A 10 -28.57 -11.65 -7.41
N ALA A 11 -28.69 -11.06 -6.22
CA ALA A 11 -27.75 -10.11 -5.64
C ALA A 11 -27.27 -10.61 -4.26
N GLY A 12 -26.14 -10.10 -3.79
CA GLY A 12 -25.65 -10.46 -2.47
C GLY A 12 -25.20 -11.93 -2.36
N PRO A 13 -25.37 -12.54 -1.17
CA PRO A 13 -25.08 -13.96 -0.94
C PRO A 13 -25.78 -14.92 -1.88
N GLN A 14 -26.92 -14.52 -2.48
CA GLN A 14 -27.64 -15.38 -3.43
C GLN A 14 -26.89 -15.56 -4.74
N ARG A 15 -26.03 -14.62 -5.11
CA ARG A 15 -25.15 -14.77 -6.26
C ARG A 15 -24.06 -15.81 -6.00
N CYS A 16 -23.49 -15.84 -4.79
CA CYS A 16 -22.52 -16.86 -4.38
C CYS A 16 -23.14 -18.26 -4.37
N ARG A 17 -24.38 -18.37 -3.88
CA ARG A 17 -25.17 -19.61 -3.94
C ARG A 17 -25.31 -20.09 -5.38
N TYR A 18 -25.80 -19.24 -6.29
CA TYR A 18 -26.00 -19.60 -7.69
C TYR A 18 -24.71 -20.11 -8.35
N ILE A 19 -23.58 -19.41 -8.14
CA ILE A 19 -22.28 -19.82 -8.69
C ILE A 19 -21.85 -21.18 -8.13
N SER A 20 -22.01 -21.40 -6.82
CA SER A 20 -21.71 -22.70 -6.19
C SER A 20 -22.56 -23.83 -6.75
N GLU A 21 -23.85 -23.59 -7.01
CA GLU A 21 -24.75 -24.58 -7.61
C GLU A 21 -24.33 -24.90 -9.05
N GLN A 22 -23.88 -23.91 -9.84
CA GLN A 22 -23.34 -24.15 -11.18
C GLN A 22 -22.04 -24.97 -11.16
N HIS A 23 -21.11 -24.70 -10.22
CA HIS A 23 -19.89 -25.50 -10.09
C HIS A 23 -20.18 -26.95 -9.72
N LEU A 24 -21.14 -27.19 -8.83
CA LEU A 24 -21.53 -28.57 -8.46
C LEU A 24 -22.15 -29.30 -9.65
N GLN A 25 -23.00 -28.63 -10.41
CA GLN A 25 -23.59 -29.19 -11.63
C GLN A 25 -22.52 -29.52 -12.69
N LEU A 26 -21.56 -28.60 -12.88
CA LEU A 26 -20.37 -28.82 -13.73
C LEU A 26 -19.61 -30.08 -13.34
N PHE A 27 -19.38 -30.26 -12.05
CA PHE A 27 -18.66 -31.42 -11.55
C PHE A 27 -19.42 -32.73 -11.84
N ILE A 28 -20.75 -32.75 -11.65
CA ILE A 28 -21.59 -33.92 -11.97
C ILE A 28 -21.55 -34.23 -13.47
N GLU A 29 -21.66 -33.22 -14.31
CA GLU A 29 -21.57 -33.36 -15.77
C GLU A 29 -20.20 -33.88 -16.20
N TYR A 30 -19.13 -33.36 -15.59
CA TYR A 30 -17.77 -33.84 -15.81
C TYR A 30 -17.64 -35.33 -15.48
N VAL A 31 -18.09 -35.76 -14.30
CA VAL A 31 -18.08 -37.18 -13.91
C VAL A 31 -18.94 -38.03 -14.86
N GLY A 32 -20.13 -37.57 -15.21
CA GLY A 32 -21.03 -38.28 -16.12
C GLY A 32 -20.50 -38.46 -17.54
N SER A 33 -19.58 -37.58 -17.98
CA SER A 33 -18.87 -37.72 -19.26
C SER A 33 -17.69 -38.69 -19.21
N HIS A 34 -17.33 -39.23 -18.04
CA HIS A 34 -16.22 -40.16 -17.83
C HIS A 34 -16.71 -41.48 -17.21
N PRO A 35 -17.37 -42.37 -17.98
CA PRO A 35 -18.00 -43.58 -17.45
C PRO A 35 -17.04 -44.59 -16.79
N ASP A 36 -15.73 -44.51 -17.06
CA ASP A 36 -14.71 -45.38 -16.47
C ASP A 36 -14.29 -44.98 -15.05
N CYS A 37 -14.83 -43.90 -14.49
CA CYS A 37 -14.46 -43.41 -13.16
C CYS A 37 -14.98 -44.26 -11.99
N GLY A 38 -15.84 -45.27 -12.26
CA GLY A 38 -16.38 -46.16 -11.25
C GLY A 38 -17.38 -45.51 -10.28
N LEU A 39 -17.82 -44.28 -10.56
CA LEU A 39 -18.78 -43.53 -9.74
C LEU A 39 -20.20 -43.68 -10.30
N ASP A 40 -21.17 -43.90 -9.40
CA ASP A 40 -22.58 -43.87 -9.75
C ASP A 40 -23.06 -42.41 -9.84
N VAL A 41 -23.25 -41.96 -11.08
CA VAL A 41 -23.68 -40.60 -11.41
C VAL A 41 -25.10 -40.32 -10.89
N GLN A 42 -25.99 -41.31 -10.85
CA GLN A 42 -27.35 -41.12 -10.35
C GLN A 42 -27.35 -40.88 -8.84
N GLU A 43 -26.58 -41.69 -8.11
CA GLU A 43 -26.42 -41.52 -6.67
C GLU A 43 -25.70 -40.21 -6.33
N LEU A 44 -24.65 -39.85 -7.08
CA LEU A 44 -23.95 -38.57 -6.91
C LEU A 44 -24.90 -37.37 -7.13
N THR A 45 -25.74 -37.43 -8.18
CA THR A 45 -26.74 -36.41 -8.47
C THR A 45 -27.75 -36.28 -7.32
N ARG A 46 -28.23 -37.41 -6.79
CA ARG A 46 -29.16 -37.43 -5.66
C ARG A 46 -28.54 -36.79 -4.41
N GLN A 47 -27.29 -37.11 -4.10
CA GLN A 47 -26.57 -36.54 -2.97
C GLN A 47 -26.33 -35.04 -3.14
N ALA A 48 -25.97 -34.59 -4.35
CA ALA A 48 -25.77 -33.18 -4.65
C ALA A 48 -27.06 -32.35 -4.48
N LEU A 49 -28.21 -32.87 -4.93
CA LEU A 49 -29.51 -32.23 -4.73
C LEU A 49 -29.84 -32.12 -3.23
N SER A 50 -29.66 -33.21 -2.47
CA SER A 50 -29.89 -33.21 -1.02
C SER A 50 -28.96 -32.26 -0.26
N PHE A 51 -27.71 -32.13 -0.72
CA PHE A 51 -26.76 -31.15 -0.19
C PHE A 51 -27.21 -29.71 -0.46
N GLN A 52 -27.67 -29.40 -1.68
CA GLN A 52 -28.18 -28.07 -2.04
C GLN A 52 -29.42 -27.65 -1.23
N GLU A 53 -30.21 -28.60 -0.75
CA GLU A 53 -31.36 -28.34 0.13
C GLU A 53 -30.98 -27.95 1.57
N GLN A 54 -29.71 -28.15 1.98
CA GLN A 54 -29.22 -27.83 3.33
C GLN A 54 -29.02 -26.33 3.59
N GLN A 55 -30.07 -25.52 3.40
CA GLN A 55 -29.99 -24.05 3.52
C GLN A 55 -29.43 -23.57 4.85
N GLN A 56 -29.76 -24.24 5.96
CA GLN A 56 -29.29 -23.82 7.29
C GLN A 56 -27.77 -23.92 7.44
N LEU A 57 -27.14 -24.88 6.75
CA LEU A 57 -25.69 -25.06 6.77
C LEU A 57 -24.99 -24.17 5.73
N LEU A 58 -25.60 -24.00 4.55
CA LEU A 58 -24.98 -23.31 3.42
C LEU A 58 -25.16 -21.79 3.45
N ALA A 59 -26.28 -21.28 3.96
CA ALA A 59 -26.56 -19.84 3.98
C ALA A 59 -25.50 -19.01 4.73
N PRO A 60 -24.98 -19.43 5.90
CA PRO A 60 -23.89 -18.73 6.58
C PRO A 60 -22.59 -18.71 5.77
N VAL A 61 -22.27 -19.80 5.07
CA VAL A 61 -21.08 -19.90 4.21
C VAL A 61 -21.18 -18.91 3.06
N TYR A 62 -22.30 -18.90 2.33
CA TYR A 62 -22.51 -17.96 1.23
C TYR A 62 -22.50 -16.50 1.67
N ARG A 63 -23.06 -16.22 2.87
CA ARG A 63 -23.01 -14.88 3.45
C ARG A 63 -21.58 -14.46 3.75
N ARG A 64 -20.80 -15.32 4.44
CA ARG A 64 -19.39 -15.04 4.74
C ARG A 64 -18.58 -14.85 3.45
N SER A 65 -18.72 -15.74 2.47
CA SER A 65 -18.01 -15.60 1.18
C SER A 65 -18.36 -14.29 0.48
N TYR A 66 -19.63 -13.89 0.47
CA TYR A 66 -20.03 -12.59 -0.08
C TYR A 66 -19.43 -11.42 0.71
N ASP A 67 -19.49 -11.47 2.03
CA ASP A 67 -18.97 -10.40 2.90
C ASP A 67 -17.45 -10.25 2.78
N ASP A 68 -16.71 -11.36 2.67
CA ASP A 68 -15.26 -11.35 2.48
C ASP A 68 -14.89 -10.84 1.08
N CYS A 69 -15.63 -11.24 0.04
CA CYS A 69 -15.45 -10.69 -1.31
C CYS A 69 -15.79 -9.19 -1.38
N GLU A 70 -16.88 -8.75 -0.75
CA GLU A 70 -17.22 -7.32 -0.68
C GLU A 70 -16.20 -6.54 0.15
N ARG A 71 -15.67 -7.10 1.24
CA ARG A 71 -14.60 -6.47 2.03
C ARG A 71 -13.33 -6.34 1.19
N ALA A 72 -12.92 -7.40 0.48
CA ALA A 72 -11.77 -7.39 -0.41
C ALA A 72 -11.97 -6.41 -1.58
N ARG A 73 -13.17 -6.37 -2.17
CA ARG A 73 -13.51 -5.43 -3.25
C ARG A 73 -13.51 -3.98 -2.76
N LYS A 74 -14.10 -3.70 -1.60
CA LYS A 74 -14.07 -2.37 -0.98
C LYS A 74 -12.65 -1.97 -0.60
N GLN A 75 -11.86 -2.89 -0.05
CA GLN A 75 -10.44 -2.64 0.24
C GLN A 75 -9.68 -2.28 -1.04
N ARG A 76 -9.84 -3.06 -2.12
CA ARG A 76 -9.31 -2.72 -3.45
C ARG A 76 -9.84 -1.39 -3.97
N GLU A 77 -11.11 -1.09 -3.80
CA GLU A 77 -11.71 0.18 -4.24
C GLU A 77 -11.17 1.37 -3.44
N PHE A 78 -10.92 1.21 -2.13
CA PHE A 78 -10.25 2.21 -1.29
C PHE A 78 -8.76 2.33 -1.65
N ASP A 79 -8.12 1.21 -2.01
CA ASP A 79 -6.72 1.19 -2.43
C ASP A 79 -6.53 1.80 -3.83
N ASP A 80 -7.44 1.53 -4.76
CA ASP A 80 -7.48 2.12 -6.11
C ASP A 80 -7.85 3.61 -6.06
N LYS A 81 -8.68 4.04 -5.09
CA LYS A 81 -8.98 5.46 -4.87
C LYS A 81 -7.85 6.25 -4.22
N ARG A 82 -6.85 5.58 -3.63
CA ARG A 82 -5.57 6.19 -3.23
C ARG A 82 -4.62 6.22 -4.43
N SER A 83 -4.88 7.13 -5.36
CA SER A 83 -4.10 7.35 -6.59
C SER A 83 -2.68 7.88 -6.34
N ASP A 84 -2.31 8.18 -5.09
CA ASP A 84 -0.97 8.66 -4.76
C ASP A 84 0.03 7.50 -4.66
N HIS A 85 0.47 6.98 -5.81
CA HIS A 85 1.47 5.91 -5.91
C HIS A 85 2.81 6.30 -5.27
N LEU A 86 3.18 7.59 -5.33
CA LEU A 86 4.34 8.10 -4.60
C LEU A 86 4.09 8.10 -3.09
N GLY A 87 2.93 8.58 -2.66
CA GLY A 87 2.52 8.54 -1.25
C GLY A 87 2.59 7.12 -0.67
N ARG A 88 2.19 6.10 -1.44
CA ARG A 88 2.32 4.69 -1.05
C ARG A 88 3.76 4.27 -0.78
N LEU A 89 4.71 4.64 -1.65
CA LEU A 89 6.14 4.37 -1.46
C LEU A 89 6.69 5.05 -0.20
N VAL A 90 6.34 6.32 0.00
CA VAL A 90 6.77 7.10 1.17
C VAL A 90 6.23 6.50 2.47
N VAL A 91 4.93 6.20 2.51
CA VAL A 91 4.29 5.62 3.70
C VAL A 91 4.85 4.22 3.99
N ARG A 92 5.17 3.44 2.95
CA ARG A 92 5.77 2.10 3.12
C ARG A 92 7.11 2.16 3.86
N LEU A 93 7.94 3.17 3.64
CA LEU A 93 9.23 3.33 4.33
C LEU A 93 9.10 3.58 5.84
N ILE A 94 8.02 4.24 6.25
CA ILE A 94 7.82 4.69 7.63
C ILE A 94 6.77 3.88 8.37
N ALA A 95 6.15 2.89 7.71
CA ALA A 95 5.08 2.10 8.29
C ALA A 95 5.49 1.45 9.62
N ASP A 96 6.70 0.89 9.70
CA ASP A 96 7.16 0.13 10.87
C ASP A 96 7.44 1.01 12.10
N VAL A 97 7.59 2.33 11.92
CA VAL A 97 7.86 3.25 13.03
C VAL A 97 6.59 3.87 13.61
N PHE A 98 5.42 3.55 13.04
CA PHE A 98 4.15 4.00 13.59
C PHE A 98 3.79 3.27 14.89
N VAL A 99 3.28 4.00 15.87
CA VAL A 99 2.77 3.45 17.15
C VAL A 99 1.72 2.38 16.87
N GLU A 100 0.84 2.62 15.91
CA GLU A 100 -0.22 1.71 15.50
C GLU A 100 0.30 0.37 14.98
N ASN A 101 1.55 0.33 14.51
CA ASN A 101 2.23 -0.86 14.01
C ASN A 101 3.25 -1.44 15.00
N GLY A 102 3.18 -1.04 16.28
CA GLY A 102 4.10 -1.51 17.32
C GLY A 102 5.41 -0.72 17.42
N GLY A 103 5.47 0.46 16.82
CA GLY A 103 6.55 1.42 16.99
C GLY A 103 6.68 1.89 18.45
N ARG A 104 7.72 2.71 18.70
CA ARG A 104 7.98 3.31 20.02
C ARG A 104 6.79 4.14 20.49
N PRO A 105 6.62 4.36 21.81
CA PRO A 105 5.61 5.28 22.27
C PRO A 105 5.93 6.74 21.87
N PRO A 106 4.94 7.65 21.87
CA PRO A 106 5.10 9.04 21.46
C PRO A 106 6.25 9.75 22.19
N GLU A 107 6.33 9.61 23.51
CA GLU A 107 7.34 10.23 24.36
C GLU A 107 8.79 9.81 24.03
N GLU A 108 8.97 8.70 23.32
CA GLU A 108 10.28 8.20 22.84
C GLU A 108 10.51 8.48 21.35
N GLY A 109 9.67 9.32 20.73
CA GLY A 109 9.73 9.67 19.32
C GLY A 109 8.98 8.72 18.40
N GLY A 110 8.03 7.92 18.91
CA GLY A 110 7.09 7.14 18.11
C GLY A 110 6.29 8.00 17.14
N LEU A 111 5.84 7.48 16.00
CA LEU A 111 5.07 8.26 15.04
C LEU A 111 3.60 7.85 15.05
N SER A 112 2.67 8.79 15.03
CA SER A 112 1.25 8.50 14.77
C SER A 112 1.01 8.47 13.27
N ILE A 113 0.23 7.51 12.76
CA ILE A 113 -0.12 7.44 11.32
C ILE A 113 -0.80 8.72 10.81
N ARG A 114 -1.41 9.50 11.72
CA ARG A 114 -2.02 10.82 11.45
C ARG A 114 -1.05 11.87 10.89
N ILE A 115 0.26 11.65 10.96
CA ILE A 115 1.22 12.59 10.36
C ILE A 115 1.23 12.50 8.83
N VAL A 116 0.69 11.43 8.24
CA VAL A 116 0.82 11.14 6.80
C VAL A 116 0.31 12.29 5.91
N PRO A 117 -0.88 12.89 6.13
CA PRO A 117 -1.33 14.02 5.31
C PRO A 117 -0.38 15.23 5.40
N GLY A 118 0.12 15.53 6.60
CA GLY A 118 1.10 16.57 6.84
C GLY A 118 2.44 16.28 6.15
N LEU A 119 2.90 15.03 6.17
CA LEU A 119 4.11 14.60 5.46
C LEU A 119 3.98 14.79 3.95
N LEU A 120 2.86 14.39 3.34
CA LEU A 120 2.62 14.61 1.91
C LEU A 120 2.59 16.11 1.57
N THR A 121 2.09 16.94 2.50
CA THR A 121 2.12 18.40 2.36
C THR A 121 3.56 18.95 2.45
N VAL A 122 4.38 18.45 3.37
CA VAL A 122 5.81 18.80 3.46
C VAL A 122 6.51 18.47 2.14
N LEU A 123 6.28 17.28 1.57
CA LEU A 123 6.84 16.91 0.27
C LEU A 123 6.44 17.91 -0.82
N GLN A 124 5.16 18.29 -0.87
CA GLN A 124 4.65 19.22 -1.88
C GLN A 124 5.27 20.61 -1.76
N LEU A 125 5.39 21.12 -0.54
CA LEU A 125 5.95 22.45 -0.29
C LEU A 125 7.49 22.47 -0.41
N ALA A 126 8.16 21.36 -0.09
CA ALA A 126 9.62 21.25 -0.19
C ALA A 126 10.09 21.09 -1.64
N LEU A 127 9.39 20.26 -2.42
CA LEU A 127 9.80 19.87 -3.78
C LEU A 127 9.11 20.69 -4.87
N GLY A 128 7.99 21.33 -4.55
CA GLY A 128 7.14 22.00 -5.52
C GLY A 128 6.21 21.03 -6.26
N THR A 129 5.20 21.60 -6.93
CA THR A 129 4.15 20.86 -7.63
C THR A 129 4.68 20.05 -8.81
N ASP A 130 5.63 20.61 -9.56
CA ASP A 130 6.07 20.03 -10.83
C ASP A 130 6.87 18.75 -10.61
N VAL A 131 7.79 18.76 -9.64
CA VAL A 131 8.60 17.59 -9.26
C VAL A 131 7.71 16.46 -8.74
N LEU A 132 6.72 16.79 -7.90
CA LEU A 132 5.78 15.79 -7.40
C LEU A 132 4.85 15.25 -8.47
N GLN A 133 4.38 16.10 -9.39
CA GLN A 133 3.51 15.64 -10.47
C GLN A 133 4.26 14.70 -11.42
N GLU A 134 5.50 15.06 -11.82
CA GLU A 134 6.37 14.17 -12.60
C GLU A 134 6.55 12.82 -11.90
N ALA A 135 6.75 12.83 -10.59
CA ALA A 135 6.92 11.61 -9.82
C ALA A 135 5.65 10.76 -9.77
N ARG A 136 4.49 11.38 -9.59
CA ARG A 136 3.18 10.72 -9.60
C ARG A 136 2.86 10.09 -10.96
N ASP A 137 3.08 10.85 -12.04
CA ASP A 137 2.87 10.37 -13.41
C ASP A 137 3.75 9.14 -13.71
N LYS A 138 5.01 9.17 -13.26
CA LYS A 138 5.90 8.00 -13.37
C LYS A 138 5.42 6.80 -12.56
N GLY A 139 4.94 7.03 -11.34
CA GLY A 139 4.34 5.97 -10.52
C GLY A 139 3.15 5.32 -11.21
N GLU A 140 2.28 6.11 -11.83
CA GLU A 140 1.13 5.59 -12.60
C GLU A 140 1.57 4.73 -13.79
N VAL A 141 2.58 5.18 -14.54
CA VAL A 141 3.15 4.40 -15.65
C VAL A 141 3.70 3.05 -15.17
N ILE A 142 4.42 3.03 -14.04
CA ILE A 142 4.98 1.79 -13.48
C ILE A 142 3.86 0.84 -13.04
N VAL A 143 2.86 1.34 -12.29
CA VAL A 143 1.74 0.51 -11.83
C VAL A 143 0.94 -0.03 -13.02
N LYS A 144 0.70 0.79 -14.04
CA LYS A 144 0.04 0.34 -15.27
C LYS A 144 0.81 -0.78 -15.94
N ARG A 145 2.13 -0.63 -16.11
CA ARG A 145 3.01 -1.68 -16.65
C ARG A 145 2.94 -2.97 -15.83
N LEU A 146 2.98 -2.87 -14.50
CA LEU A 146 2.92 -4.03 -13.62
C LEU A 146 1.57 -4.74 -13.70
N ARG A 147 0.46 -3.98 -13.76
CA ARG A 147 -0.88 -4.54 -13.99
C ARG A 147 -1.02 -5.21 -15.35
N GLU A 148 -0.44 -4.64 -16.41
CA GLU A 148 -0.40 -5.27 -17.73
C GLU A 148 0.40 -6.59 -17.72
N LYS A 149 1.45 -6.67 -16.91
CA LYS A 149 2.31 -7.86 -16.78
C LYS A 149 1.70 -8.96 -15.90
N HIS A 150 1.12 -8.60 -14.76
CA HIS A 150 0.65 -9.53 -13.73
C HIS A 150 -0.87 -9.76 -13.75
N GLY A 151 -1.64 -8.94 -14.46
CA GLY A 151 -3.08 -9.08 -14.57
C GLY A 151 -3.79 -9.03 -13.21
N ASP A 152 -4.66 -10.02 -12.97
CA ASP A 152 -5.41 -10.15 -11.71
C ASP A 152 -4.56 -10.58 -10.51
N GLU A 153 -3.31 -11.01 -10.74
CA GLU A 153 -2.35 -11.41 -9.71
C GLU A 153 -1.49 -10.25 -9.20
N PHE A 154 -1.67 -9.02 -9.71
CA PHE A 154 -0.92 -7.85 -9.24
C PHE A 154 -1.15 -7.59 -7.74
N GLU A 155 -0.06 -7.52 -6.99
CA GLU A 155 -0.02 -7.10 -5.59
C GLU A 155 0.81 -5.81 -5.44
N TRP A 156 0.59 -5.05 -4.37
CA TRP A 156 1.34 -3.79 -4.17
C TRP A 156 2.82 -4.03 -3.87
N GLU A 157 3.12 -5.21 -3.34
CA GLU A 157 4.46 -5.74 -3.15
C GLU A 157 5.24 -5.76 -4.49
N ASP A 158 4.60 -6.11 -5.61
CA ASP A 158 5.23 -6.04 -6.93
C ASP A 158 5.70 -4.62 -7.27
N TYR A 159 4.94 -3.60 -6.85
CA TYR A 159 5.31 -2.20 -7.05
C TYR A 159 6.39 -1.73 -6.07
N PHE A 160 6.35 -2.19 -4.82
CA PHE A 160 7.37 -1.84 -3.83
C PHE A 160 8.75 -2.45 -4.12
N ASP A 161 8.76 -3.62 -4.77
CA ASP A 161 9.97 -4.35 -5.16
C ASP A 161 10.46 -3.98 -6.58
N ASP A 162 9.70 -3.17 -7.33
CA ASP A 162 10.07 -2.71 -8.67
C ASP A 162 11.24 -1.72 -8.64
N THR A 163 12.27 -1.98 -9.46
CA THR A 163 13.49 -1.15 -9.48
C THR A 163 13.26 0.28 -9.94
N ASP A 164 12.29 0.51 -10.85
CA ASP A 164 11.98 1.86 -11.32
C ASP A 164 11.21 2.64 -10.25
N ALA A 165 10.32 1.95 -9.51
CA ALA A 165 9.63 2.55 -8.36
C ALA A 165 10.61 2.92 -7.23
N GLN A 166 11.59 2.06 -6.95
CA GLN A 166 12.65 2.35 -5.99
C GLN A 166 13.55 3.50 -6.46
N GLY A 167 13.91 3.55 -7.75
CA GLY A 167 14.67 4.64 -8.33
C GLY A 167 13.93 5.98 -8.30
N LEU A 168 12.62 5.95 -8.55
CA LEU A 168 11.72 7.09 -8.41
C LEU A 168 11.71 7.61 -6.96
N LEU A 169 11.51 6.73 -5.99
CA LEU A 169 11.52 7.07 -4.57
C LEU A 169 12.86 7.66 -4.14
N ALA A 170 13.97 7.05 -4.57
CA ALA A 170 15.31 7.53 -4.28
C ALA A 170 15.52 8.96 -4.81
N LYS A 171 15.11 9.25 -6.06
CA LYS A 171 15.17 10.61 -6.62
C LYS A 171 14.41 11.61 -5.73
N VAL A 172 13.18 11.29 -5.35
CA VAL A 172 12.34 12.16 -4.50
C VAL A 172 12.99 12.41 -3.14
N LEU A 173 13.52 11.37 -2.50
CA LEU A 173 14.22 11.50 -1.22
C LEU A 173 15.48 12.35 -1.36
N VAL A 174 16.27 12.19 -2.42
CA VAL A 174 17.47 13.03 -2.65
C VAL A 174 17.09 14.51 -2.76
N GLU A 175 16.08 14.85 -3.57
CA GLU A 175 15.60 16.25 -3.67
C GLU A 175 15.08 16.76 -2.31
N LEU A 176 14.42 15.89 -1.55
CA LEU A 176 13.93 16.25 -0.22
C LEU A 176 15.10 16.58 0.71
N ALA A 177 16.15 15.75 0.75
CA ALA A 177 17.34 16.02 1.56
C ALA A 177 18.01 17.36 1.17
N VAL A 178 18.12 17.64 -0.14
CA VAL A 178 18.67 18.90 -0.66
C VAL A 178 17.85 20.12 -0.20
N SER A 179 16.53 19.98 -0.08
CA SER A 179 15.65 21.07 0.34
C SER A 179 15.92 21.59 1.78
N PHE A 180 16.64 20.80 2.61
CA PHE A 180 17.00 21.11 4.00
C PHE A 180 18.37 21.80 4.16
N VAL A 181 18.84 22.56 3.16
CA VAL A 181 20.13 23.29 3.21
C VAL A 181 20.27 24.22 4.43
N ASP A 182 19.18 24.85 4.86
CA ASP A 182 19.08 25.61 6.12
C ASP A 182 18.34 24.75 7.15
N TYR A 183 19.08 23.77 7.71
CA TYR A 183 18.51 22.67 8.48
C TYR A 183 17.61 23.15 9.63
N ASP A 184 18.09 24.04 10.48
CA ASP A 184 17.37 24.45 11.69
C ASP A 184 16.05 25.15 11.33
N ARG A 185 16.09 26.05 10.33
CA ARG A 185 14.91 26.74 9.83
C ARG A 185 13.93 25.79 9.15
N ARG A 186 14.43 24.86 8.33
CA ARG A 186 13.61 23.89 7.60
C ARG A 186 13.02 22.83 8.52
N LEU A 187 13.73 22.43 9.57
CA LEU A 187 13.22 21.57 10.64
C LEU A 187 12.03 22.24 11.35
N ALA A 188 12.21 23.48 11.83
CA ALA A 188 11.15 24.22 12.49
C ALA A 188 9.92 24.35 11.58
N TRP A 189 10.13 24.75 10.32
CA TRP A 189 9.08 24.81 9.32
C TRP A 189 8.35 23.47 9.10
N ALA A 190 9.08 22.36 8.96
CA ALA A 190 8.47 21.05 8.73
C ALA A 190 7.65 20.58 9.94
N VAL A 191 8.15 20.83 11.16
CA VAL A 191 7.42 20.56 12.41
C VAL A 191 6.12 21.37 12.47
N ASP A 192 6.14 22.65 12.10
CA ASP A 192 4.95 23.50 12.06
C ASP A 192 3.90 22.99 11.05
N VAL A 193 4.34 22.60 9.85
CA VAL A 193 3.44 22.03 8.82
C VAL A 193 2.79 20.74 9.32
N LEU A 194 3.56 19.85 9.94
CA LEU A 194 3.06 18.59 10.48
C LEU A 194 2.07 18.80 11.62
N ASN A 195 2.37 19.71 12.56
CA ASN A 195 1.45 20.05 13.64
C ASN A 195 0.16 20.70 13.14
N THR A 196 0.25 21.57 12.13
CA THR A 196 -0.95 22.17 11.49
C THR A 196 -1.89 21.10 10.94
N ALA A 197 -1.35 20.05 10.31
CA ALA A 197 -2.16 18.94 9.81
C ALA A 197 -2.80 18.14 10.95
N LEU A 198 -2.04 17.82 12.01
CA LEU A 198 -2.55 17.10 13.18
C LEU A 198 -3.66 17.87 13.92
N GLU A 199 -3.52 19.19 14.04
CA GLU A 199 -4.56 20.06 14.62
C GLU A 199 -5.85 20.03 13.80
N HIS A 200 -5.73 20.01 12.47
CA HIS A 200 -6.90 19.91 11.59
C HIS A 200 -7.66 18.61 11.84
N GLU A 201 -6.97 17.47 11.94
CA GLU A 201 -7.60 16.19 12.25
C GLU A 201 -8.27 16.19 13.63
N THR A 202 -7.63 16.77 14.65
CA THR A 202 -8.18 16.86 16.00
C THR A 202 -9.45 17.73 16.05
N LYS A 203 -9.53 18.79 15.23
CA LYS A 203 -10.74 19.62 15.13
C LYS A 203 -11.89 18.91 14.42
N VAL A 204 -11.60 17.98 13.51
CA VAL A 204 -12.60 17.17 12.83
C VAL A 204 -13.18 16.11 13.78
N ASP A 205 -12.36 15.55 14.66
CA ASP A 205 -12.77 14.59 15.68
C ASP A 205 -12.12 14.86 17.05
N ASN A 206 -12.87 15.52 17.92
CA ASN A 206 -12.42 15.90 19.27
C ASN A 206 -12.24 14.70 20.23
N SER A 207 -12.61 13.48 19.81
CA SER A 207 -12.38 12.26 20.60
C SER A 207 -10.95 11.73 20.47
N VAL A 208 -10.22 12.19 19.46
CA VAL A 208 -8.86 11.72 19.18
C VAL A 208 -7.87 12.37 20.14
N PRO A 209 -6.95 11.61 20.77
CA PRO A 209 -5.92 12.16 21.64
C PRO A 209 -5.09 13.23 20.92
N HIS A 210 -4.83 14.33 21.62
CA HIS A 210 -3.95 15.38 21.11
C HIS A 210 -2.53 14.83 20.93
N TRP A 211 -1.96 15.08 19.75
CA TRP A 211 -0.60 14.68 19.40
C TRP A 211 0.20 15.91 19.00
N VAL A 212 1.37 16.08 19.60
CA VAL A 212 2.32 17.14 19.23
C VAL A 212 3.52 16.49 18.56
N PHE A 213 3.75 16.88 17.31
CA PHE A 213 4.95 16.54 16.57
C PHE A 213 6.09 17.46 17.01
N GLU A 214 7.26 16.88 17.24
CA GLU A 214 8.42 17.58 17.83
C GLU A 214 9.70 17.15 17.12
N THR A 215 10.83 17.74 17.47
CA THR A 215 12.14 17.42 16.88
C THR A 215 12.52 15.94 17.04
N VAL A 216 12.18 15.29 18.16
CA VAL A 216 12.44 13.86 18.36
C VAL A 216 11.67 13.00 17.35
N HIS A 217 10.41 13.35 17.09
CA HIS A 217 9.57 12.72 16.07
C HIS A 217 10.13 12.95 14.67
N PHE A 218 10.57 14.18 14.37
CA PHE A 218 11.21 14.49 13.09
C PHE A 218 12.46 13.65 12.84
N ARG A 219 13.25 13.39 13.88
CA ARG A 219 14.42 12.52 13.78
C ARG A 219 14.02 11.08 13.47
N THR A 220 13.03 10.52 14.15
CA THR A 220 12.50 9.16 13.84
C THR A 220 12.00 9.07 12.41
N LEU A 221 11.21 10.06 11.98
CA LEU A 221 10.70 10.17 10.62
C LEU A 221 11.84 10.23 9.60
N SER A 222 12.82 11.10 9.83
CA SER A 222 13.96 11.27 8.93
C SER A 222 14.79 10.01 8.85
N LEU A 223 15.06 9.35 9.98
CA LEU A 223 15.80 8.09 9.99
C LEU A 223 15.09 7.02 9.16
N ALA A 224 13.77 6.89 9.32
CA ALA A 224 12.98 5.91 8.58
C ALA A 224 12.92 6.23 7.07
N LEU A 225 12.67 7.48 6.70
CA LEU A 225 12.61 7.90 5.29
C LEU A 225 13.95 7.75 4.58
N PHE A 226 15.04 8.16 5.23
CA PHE A 226 16.35 8.26 4.60
C PHE A 226 17.23 7.02 4.79
N ARG A 227 16.77 6.01 5.54
CA ARG A 227 17.51 4.75 5.76
C ARG A 227 18.09 4.16 4.47
N PRO A 228 17.34 4.02 3.35
CA PRO A 228 17.90 3.46 2.12
C PRO A 228 19.08 4.27 1.57
N ILE A 229 19.02 5.60 1.64
CA ILE A 229 20.10 6.47 1.14
C ILE A 229 21.31 6.42 2.10
N ILE A 230 21.06 6.41 3.40
CA ILE A 230 22.11 6.30 4.43
C ILE A 230 22.87 4.99 4.24
N GLU A 231 22.17 3.87 4.06
CA GLU A 231 22.77 2.54 3.86
C GLU A 231 23.61 2.49 2.57
N VAL A 232 23.08 3.02 1.46
CA VAL A 232 23.83 3.08 0.19
C VAL A 232 25.09 3.93 0.34
N THR A 233 24.99 5.10 0.96
CA THR A 233 26.11 6.06 1.07
C THR A 233 27.12 5.73 2.18
N ALA A 234 26.88 4.67 2.97
CA ALA A 234 27.83 4.18 3.97
C ALA A 234 29.13 3.63 3.33
N THR A 235 29.06 3.09 2.11
CA THR A 235 30.20 2.48 1.39
C THR A 235 30.85 3.45 0.40
N ALA A 236 32.11 3.23 0.03
CA ALA A 236 32.79 4.07 -0.95
C ALA A 236 32.20 3.89 -2.36
N GLU A 237 31.90 2.65 -2.72
CA GLU A 237 31.27 2.24 -3.97
C GLU A 237 29.87 2.86 -4.10
N GLY A 238 29.07 2.80 -3.03
CA GLY A 238 27.74 3.38 -3.01
C GLY A 238 27.75 4.90 -3.10
N ARG A 239 28.75 5.58 -2.48
CA ARG A 239 28.95 7.04 -2.69
C ARG A 239 29.29 7.37 -4.13
N ILE A 240 30.15 6.59 -4.79
CA ILE A 240 30.48 6.79 -6.21
C ILE A 240 29.24 6.60 -7.08
N ALA A 241 28.47 5.53 -6.85
CA ALA A 241 27.23 5.26 -7.57
C ALA A 241 26.21 6.38 -7.37
N PHE A 242 26.03 6.85 -6.12
CA PHE A 242 25.14 7.96 -5.79
C PHE A 242 25.57 9.25 -6.53
N SER A 243 26.84 9.64 -6.43
CA SER A 243 27.34 10.85 -7.10
C SER A 243 27.23 10.75 -8.62
N SER A 244 27.43 9.56 -9.20
CA SER A 244 27.23 9.33 -10.63
C SER A 244 25.77 9.44 -11.06
N ALA A 245 24.83 9.05 -10.21
CA ALA A 245 23.39 9.06 -10.53
C ALA A 245 22.75 10.44 -10.30
N TYR A 246 23.14 11.14 -9.23
CA TYR A 246 22.44 12.33 -8.75
C TYR A 246 23.28 13.61 -8.76
N GLY A 247 24.62 13.49 -8.85
CA GLY A 247 25.55 14.62 -8.74
C GLY A 247 26.28 14.66 -7.40
N GLU A 248 27.53 15.12 -7.42
CA GLU A 248 28.38 15.27 -6.24
C GLU A 248 27.85 16.35 -5.28
N ASP A 249 27.27 17.42 -5.82
CA ASP A 249 26.62 18.50 -5.06
C ASP A 249 25.46 17.97 -4.22
N LYS A 250 24.62 17.09 -4.78
CA LYS A 250 23.51 16.46 -4.04
C LYS A 250 24.02 15.48 -2.98
N MET A 251 25.12 14.78 -3.24
CA MET A 251 25.75 13.91 -2.24
C MET A 251 26.21 14.73 -1.03
N ILE A 252 26.89 15.85 -1.26
CA ILE A 252 27.34 16.77 -0.21
C ILE A 252 26.14 17.32 0.57
N ALA A 253 25.09 17.78 -0.12
CA ALA A 253 23.89 18.32 0.52
C ALA A 253 23.16 17.26 1.38
N ALA A 254 22.93 16.07 0.85
CA ALA A 254 22.29 14.98 1.58
C ALA A 254 23.11 14.58 2.81
N ARG A 255 24.43 14.45 2.68
CA ARG A 255 25.31 14.15 3.81
C ARG A 255 25.29 15.23 4.88
N THR A 256 25.33 16.51 4.47
CA THR A 256 25.22 17.65 5.39
C THR A 256 23.91 17.58 6.17
N PHE A 257 22.80 17.26 5.49
CA PHE A 257 21.51 17.05 6.15
C PHE A 257 21.56 15.89 7.15
N PHE A 258 22.12 14.73 6.77
CA PHE A 258 22.20 13.56 7.67
C PHE A 258 23.04 13.83 8.92
N GLU A 259 24.18 14.52 8.78
CA GLU A 259 25.04 14.91 9.89
C GLU A 259 24.31 15.90 10.82
N ARG A 260 23.64 16.92 10.27
CA ARG A 260 22.88 17.91 11.04
C ARG A 260 21.69 17.28 11.78
N ALA A 261 20.99 16.35 11.12
CA ALA A 261 19.88 15.59 11.69
C ALA A 261 20.34 14.45 12.64
N ARG A 262 21.65 14.24 12.81
CA ARG A 262 22.26 13.19 13.63
C ARG A 262 21.72 11.80 13.25
N LEU A 263 21.66 11.52 11.95
CA LEU A 263 21.26 10.23 11.38
C LEU A 263 22.45 9.31 11.13
N VAL A 264 23.64 9.90 10.99
CA VAL A 264 24.95 9.25 10.82
C VAL A 264 25.98 9.85 11.77
#